data_AF-A0A6L9QP58-F1
#
_entry.id   AF-A0A6L9QP58-F1
#
_cell.length_a   1.000
_cell.length_b   1.000
_cell.length_c   1.000
_cell.angle_alpha   90.00
_cell.angle_beta   90.00
_cell.angle_gamma   90.00
#
_symmetry.space_group_name_H-M   'P 1'
#
loop_
_entity.id
_entity.type
_entity.pdbx_description
1 polymer ?
#
loop_
_entity_poly.entity_id
_entity_poly.type
_entity_poly.pdbx_seq_one_letter_code
_entity_poly.pdbx_strand_id
1 'polypeptide(L)'
;MKTGSDLKKLKRFNLVLLYLAVRYAESAKLGTGTASQLTLEQAYSFADSVLAADSMPGEQPTVYDPNDPRHDRTVDLFGDYGVSLLEAAITRNEASSFRKLSVLQWLSGNTDDARYWSHRAGEAAAEQPLVLDDTIAAKEAFDAGRWYLFNENRAVAEIYLGLAAHTGHAGAAFLLGEVLEASQRIEEARRWFLTAETNGHSEAGKRLSALEPC
;
A
#
# COMPACT_ATOMS: atom_id res chain seq x y z
N MET A 1 4.23 1.28 -5.78
CA MET A 1 3.88 2.11 -6.95
C MET A 1 3.68 3.51 -6.39
N LYS A 2 4.69 4.39 -6.43
CA LYS A 2 4.58 5.70 -5.77
C LYS A 2 3.34 6.41 -6.32
N THR A 3 2.43 6.82 -5.45
CA THR A 3 1.18 7.44 -5.91
C THR A 3 1.51 8.69 -6.73
N GLY A 4 0.63 9.04 -7.67
CA GLY A 4 0.81 10.20 -8.55
C GLY A 4 0.88 11.55 -7.82
N SER A 5 0.56 11.58 -6.52
CA SER A 5 0.60 12.75 -5.64
C SER A 5 1.89 12.81 -4.81
N ASP A 6 2.35 11.69 -4.25
CA ASP A 6 3.58 11.65 -3.44
C ASP A 6 4.85 11.74 -4.29
N LEU A 7 4.82 11.20 -5.51
CA LEU A 7 5.85 11.50 -6.52
C LEU A 7 5.93 12.99 -6.87
N LYS A 8 4.85 13.76 -6.71
CA LYS A 8 4.84 15.20 -7.01
C LYS A 8 5.26 16.04 -5.80
N LYS A 9 4.88 15.67 -4.58
CA LYS A 9 5.29 16.35 -3.34
C LYS A 9 6.78 16.13 -2.99
N LEU A 10 7.28 14.89 -3.06
CA LEU A 10 8.71 14.59 -2.81
C LEU A 10 9.64 15.21 -3.86
N LYS A 11 9.20 15.27 -5.13
CA LYS A 11 9.96 15.94 -6.20
C LYS A 11 10.00 17.46 -6.02
N ARG A 12 8.96 18.08 -5.47
CA ARG A 12 8.89 19.52 -5.23
C ARG A 12 9.78 19.96 -4.07
N PHE A 13 9.76 19.24 -2.95
CA PHE A 13 10.59 19.56 -1.79
C PHE A 13 12.09 19.42 -2.08
N ASN A 14 12.46 18.33 -2.78
CA ASN A 14 13.84 18.12 -3.20
C ASN A 14 14.32 19.13 -4.27
N LEU A 15 13.43 19.65 -5.13
CA LEU A 15 13.78 20.70 -6.10
C LEU A 15 14.04 22.06 -5.42
N VAL A 16 13.25 22.39 -4.39
CA VAL A 16 13.39 23.63 -3.62
C VAL A 16 14.67 23.61 -2.78
N LEU A 17 14.97 22.48 -2.12
CA LEU A 17 16.22 22.28 -1.40
C LEU A 17 17.46 22.31 -2.31
N LEU A 18 17.39 21.67 -3.48
CA LEU A 18 18.50 21.67 -4.46
C LEU A 18 18.74 23.07 -5.03
N TYR A 19 17.69 23.83 -5.34
CA TYR A 19 17.79 25.19 -5.86
C TYR A 19 18.39 26.18 -4.84
N LEU A 20 17.97 26.10 -3.57
CA LEU A 20 18.51 26.93 -2.49
C LEU A 20 19.99 26.60 -2.20
N ALA A 21 20.37 25.32 -2.25
CA ALA A 21 21.75 24.88 -2.03
C ALA A 21 22.72 25.34 -3.15
N VAL A 22 22.32 25.27 -4.42
CA VAL A 22 23.14 25.72 -5.56
C VAL A 22 23.38 27.23 -5.52
N ARG A 23 22.34 28.00 -5.19
CA ARG A 23 22.41 29.47 -5.17
C ARG A 23 23.22 30.00 -3.98
N TYR A 24 23.18 29.31 -2.84
CA TYR A 24 24.04 29.59 -1.70
C TYR A 24 25.53 29.33 -2.02
N ALA A 25 25.83 28.26 -2.75
CA ALA A 25 27.20 27.98 -3.19
C ALA A 25 27.73 29.01 -4.21
N GLU A 26 26.84 29.57 -5.06
CA GLU A 26 27.18 30.65 -6.00
C GLU A 26 27.36 32.01 -5.29
N SER A 27 26.53 32.34 -4.30
CA SER A 27 26.65 33.59 -3.53
C SER A 27 27.86 33.59 -2.60
N ALA A 28 28.20 32.44 -2.02
CA ALA A 28 29.43 32.26 -1.23
C ALA A 28 30.71 32.48 -2.04
N LYS A 29 30.68 32.24 -3.37
CA LYS A 29 31.79 32.57 -4.28
C LYS A 29 31.89 34.06 -4.66
N LEU A 30 30.79 34.82 -4.52
CA LEU A 30 30.70 36.22 -4.97
C LEU A 30 30.74 37.25 -3.82
N GLY A 31 30.74 36.81 -2.56
CA GLY A 31 31.09 37.64 -1.40
C GLY A 31 30.08 38.72 -1.02
N THR A 32 28.77 38.50 -1.19
CA THR A 32 27.73 39.52 -0.92
C THR A 32 26.81 39.15 0.25
N GLY A 33 26.98 39.79 1.41
CA GLY A 33 26.42 39.37 2.70
C GLY A 33 24.98 39.79 3.04
N THR A 34 24.31 40.70 2.31
CA THR A 34 22.97 41.22 2.68
C THR A 34 21.86 40.82 1.73
N ALA A 35 22.12 40.79 0.41
CA ALA A 35 21.15 40.31 -0.58
C ALA A 35 20.75 38.84 -0.35
N SER A 36 21.68 38.02 0.16
CA SER A 36 21.46 36.60 0.45
C SER A 36 20.44 36.37 1.57
N GLN A 37 20.32 37.28 2.54
CA GLN A 37 19.40 37.14 3.67
C GLN A 37 17.96 37.46 3.26
N LEU A 38 17.76 38.51 2.46
CA LEU A 38 16.42 38.89 2.00
C LEU A 38 15.81 37.83 1.06
N THR A 39 16.64 37.23 0.19
CA THR A 39 16.22 36.08 -0.63
C THR A 39 15.89 34.84 0.21
N LEU A 40 16.55 34.67 1.36
CA LEU A 40 16.27 33.56 2.26
C LEU A 40 14.90 33.75 2.92
N GLU A 41 14.62 34.96 3.40
CA GLU A 41 13.36 35.31 4.05
C GLU A 41 12.16 35.21 3.10
N GLN A 42 12.33 35.63 1.84
CA GLN A 42 11.33 35.46 0.80
C GLN A 42 11.09 34.00 0.43
N ALA A 43 12.14 33.17 0.42
CA ALA A 43 12.00 31.74 0.18
C ALA A 43 11.26 31.04 1.33
N TYR A 44 11.52 31.43 2.58
CA TYR A 44 10.77 30.96 3.74
C TYR A 44 9.29 31.36 3.65
N SER A 45 9.00 32.63 3.38
CA SER A 45 7.63 33.11 3.22
C SER A 45 6.87 32.38 2.10
N PHE A 46 7.55 32.07 0.99
CA PHE A 46 6.96 31.29 -0.10
C PHE A 46 6.69 29.84 0.33
N ALA A 47 7.63 29.20 1.02
CA ALA A 47 7.43 27.86 1.56
C ALA A 47 6.24 27.82 2.55
N ASP A 48 6.15 28.80 3.44
CA ASP A 48 5.04 28.93 4.39
C ASP A 48 3.71 29.15 3.66
N SER A 49 3.69 29.93 2.57
CA SER A 49 2.49 30.14 1.76
C SER A 49 2.02 28.88 1.03
N VAL A 50 2.96 28.03 0.58
CA VAL A 50 2.67 26.74 -0.06
C VAL A 50 2.13 25.75 0.98
N LEU A 51 2.66 25.77 2.20
CA LEU A 51 2.15 24.97 3.32
C LEU A 51 0.75 25.44 3.76
N ALA A 52 0.51 26.76 3.79
CA ALA A 52 -0.79 27.34 4.13
C ALA A 52 -1.86 27.10 3.06
N ALA A 53 -1.49 26.99 1.79
CA ALA A 53 -2.43 26.74 0.68
C ALA A 53 -3.07 25.34 0.70
N ASP A 54 -2.47 24.35 1.37
CA ASP A 54 -3.10 23.03 1.63
C ASP A 54 -4.15 23.11 2.77
N SER A 55 -4.28 24.25 3.47
CA SER A 55 -5.28 24.50 4.52
C SER A 55 -6.52 25.24 3.98
N MET A 56 -7.19 24.68 2.97
CA MET A 56 -8.49 25.21 2.53
C MET A 56 -9.59 24.80 3.53
N PRO A 57 -10.40 25.74 4.05
CA PRO A 57 -11.45 25.40 5.01
C PRO A 57 -12.59 24.68 4.28
N GLY A 58 -12.61 23.35 4.36
CA GLY A 58 -13.65 22.52 3.76
C GLY A 58 -13.23 21.11 3.38
N GLU A 59 -11.93 20.84 3.23
CA GLU A 59 -11.39 19.48 3.19
C GLU A 59 -11.11 19.02 4.63
N GLN A 60 -11.78 17.96 5.06
CA GLN A 60 -11.46 17.31 6.32
C GLN A 60 -9.97 16.90 6.26
N PRO A 61 -9.16 17.21 7.29
CA PRO A 61 -7.76 16.81 7.29
C PRO A 61 -7.69 15.31 7.00
N THR A 62 -6.96 14.95 5.94
CA THR A 62 -6.80 13.55 5.56
C THR A 62 -6.26 12.79 6.77
N VAL A 63 -6.99 11.78 7.23
CA VAL A 63 -6.59 10.98 8.40
C VAL A 63 -5.29 10.21 8.16
N TYR A 64 -4.92 10.05 6.87
CA TYR A 64 -3.59 9.70 6.42
C TYR A 64 -2.57 10.80 6.80
N ASP A 65 -1.70 10.49 7.77
CA ASP A 65 -0.44 11.21 7.97
C ASP A 65 0.65 10.68 7.02
N PRO A 66 1.07 11.45 5.98
CA PRO A 66 2.17 11.07 5.08
C PRO A 66 3.53 10.98 5.78
N ASN A 67 3.66 11.51 7.00
CA ASN A 67 4.90 11.44 7.77
C ASN A 67 4.95 10.19 8.67
N ASP A 68 3.85 9.45 8.83
CA ASP A 68 3.88 8.15 9.49
C ASP A 68 4.39 7.10 8.47
N PRO A 69 5.58 6.50 8.68
CA PRO A 69 6.15 5.52 7.75
C PRO A 69 5.24 4.30 7.51
N ARG A 70 4.34 3.97 8.45
CA ARG A 70 3.40 2.86 8.30
C ARG A 70 2.27 3.20 7.35
N HIS A 71 1.81 4.45 7.40
CA HIS A 71 0.80 4.96 6.48
C HIS A 71 1.37 5.05 5.07
N ASP A 72 2.54 5.70 4.93
CA ASP A 72 3.24 5.83 3.66
C ASP A 72 3.47 4.45 3.00
N ARG A 73 4.01 3.48 3.75
CA ARG A 73 4.21 2.12 3.23
C ARG A 73 2.91 1.40 2.85
N THR A 74 1.85 1.56 3.63
CA THR A 74 0.53 0.99 3.33
C THR A 74 0.01 1.52 1.99
N VAL A 75 0.13 2.83 1.78
CA VAL A 75 -0.30 3.48 0.54
C VAL A 75 0.59 3.11 -0.64
N ASP A 76 1.90 3.01 -0.44
CA ASP A 76 2.86 2.61 -1.48
C ASP A 76 2.63 1.18 -2.01
N LEU A 77 2.19 0.29 -1.12
CA LEU A 77 1.89 -1.11 -1.42
C LEU A 77 0.48 -1.30 -2.00
N PHE A 78 -0.53 -0.64 -1.43
CA PHE A 78 -1.94 -0.95 -1.72
C PHE A 78 -2.74 0.20 -2.36
N GLY A 79 -2.09 1.33 -2.63
CA GLY A 79 -2.68 2.49 -3.28
C GLY A 79 -3.95 2.98 -2.59
N ASP A 80 -4.98 3.26 -3.38
CA ASP A 80 -6.27 3.78 -2.92
C ASP A 80 -6.98 2.83 -1.94
N TYR A 81 -6.79 1.51 -2.10
CA TYR A 81 -7.34 0.55 -1.13
C TYR A 81 -6.66 0.70 0.23
N GLY A 82 -5.34 0.90 0.25
CA GLY A 82 -4.59 1.22 1.47
C GLY A 82 -5.09 2.49 2.15
N VAL A 83 -5.35 3.55 1.38
CA VAL A 83 -5.95 4.79 1.89
C VAL A 83 -7.31 4.52 2.53
N SER A 84 -8.19 3.80 1.83
CA SER A 84 -9.54 3.50 2.33
C SER A 84 -9.52 2.69 3.64
N LEU A 85 -8.56 1.76 3.78
CA LEU A 85 -8.38 0.99 5.01
C LEU A 85 -7.89 1.87 6.15
N LEU A 86 -6.94 2.77 5.91
CA LEU A 86 -6.44 3.70 6.93
C LEU A 86 -7.54 4.65 7.40
N GLU A 87 -8.33 5.20 6.48
CA GLU A 87 -9.47 6.07 6.82
C GLU A 87 -10.51 5.34 7.67
N ALA A 88 -10.93 4.15 7.25
CA ALA A 88 -11.91 3.35 7.99
C ALA A 88 -11.37 2.93 9.37
N ALA A 89 -10.12 2.48 9.42
CA ALA A 89 -9.47 2.05 10.65
C ALA A 89 -9.31 3.20 11.65
N ILE A 90 -8.81 4.36 11.22
CA ILE A 90 -8.44 5.44 12.15
C ILE A 90 -9.65 6.33 12.46
N THR A 91 -10.46 6.68 11.47
CA THR A 91 -11.60 7.60 11.66
C THR A 91 -12.76 6.91 12.36
N ARG A 92 -13.05 5.67 11.97
CA ARG A 92 -14.19 4.91 12.48
C ARG A 92 -13.79 3.94 13.60
N ASN A 93 -12.50 3.89 13.95
CA ASN A 93 -11.92 2.92 14.87
C ASN A 93 -12.32 1.47 14.52
N GLU A 94 -12.34 1.14 13.23
CA GLU A 94 -12.89 -0.14 12.76
C GLU A 94 -11.87 -1.27 12.94
N ALA A 95 -12.14 -2.17 13.90
CA ALA A 95 -11.30 -3.34 14.18
C ALA A 95 -11.06 -4.23 12.94
N SER A 96 -12.07 -4.36 12.07
CA SER A 96 -11.97 -5.14 10.82
C SER A 96 -10.93 -4.57 9.87
N SER A 97 -10.84 -3.24 9.78
CA SER A 97 -9.89 -2.54 8.92
C SER A 97 -8.47 -2.62 9.47
N PHE A 98 -8.30 -2.52 10.79
CA PHE A 98 -7.01 -2.80 11.44
C PHE A 98 -6.55 -4.26 11.21
N ARG A 99 -7.45 -5.24 11.30
CA ARG A 99 -7.14 -6.65 11.03
C ARG A 99 -6.76 -6.88 9.56
N LYS A 100 -7.41 -6.21 8.62
CA LYS A 100 -7.04 -6.26 7.20
C LYS A 100 -5.63 -5.68 6.98
N LEU A 101 -5.32 -4.54 7.60
CA LEU A 101 -3.99 -3.94 7.56
C LEU A 101 -2.93 -4.88 8.14
N SER A 102 -3.23 -5.55 9.25
CA SER A 102 -2.27 -6.48 9.87
C SER A 102 -1.93 -7.66 8.95
N VAL A 103 -2.95 -8.30 8.35
CA VAL A 103 -2.76 -9.42 7.43
C VAL A 103 -2.00 -9.00 6.17
N LEU A 104 -2.38 -7.88 5.55
CA LEU A 104 -1.73 -7.38 4.34
C LEU A 104 -0.26 -7.03 4.57
N GLN A 105 0.04 -6.37 5.69
CA GLN A 105 1.42 -6.01 6.05
C GLN A 105 2.25 -7.25 6.38
N TRP A 106 1.66 -8.25 7.04
CA TRP A 106 2.35 -9.51 7.35
C TRP A 106 2.80 -10.20 6.07
N LEU A 107 1.87 -10.42 5.14
CA LEU A 107 2.15 -11.11 3.87
C LEU A 107 3.07 -10.31 2.94
N SER A 108 3.17 -8.99 3.14
CA SER A 108 4.12 -8.13 2.43
C SER A 108 5.51 -8.10 3.06
N GLY A 109 5.73 -8.85 4.14
CA GLY A 109 7.00 -8.94 4.88
C GLY A 109 7.21 -7.88 5.96
N ASN A 110 6.24 -6.98 6.16
CA ASN A 110 6.31 -5.91 7.16
C ASN A 110 5.77 -6.36 8.52
N THR A 111 6.44 -7.32 9.15
CA THR A 111 5.93 -7.98 10.37
C THR A 111 5.76 -7.04 11.58
N ASP A 112 6.57 -5.99 11.67
CA ASP A 112 6.43 -4.96 12.72
C ASP A 112 5.14 -4.16 12.56
N ASP A 113 4.84 -3.72 11.34
CA ASP A 113 3.62 -2.97 11.04
C ASP A 113 2.40 -3.88 11.20
N ALA A 114 2.52 -5.15 10.81
CA ALA A 114 1.48 -6.14 11.03
C ALA A 114 1.14 -6.31 12.52
N ARG A 115 2.15 -6.44 13.38
CA ARG A 115 1.96 -6.51 14.84
C ARG A 115 1.29 -5.25 15.39
N TYR A 116 1.74 -4.09 14.94
CA TYR A 116 1.15 -2.81 15.34
C TYR A 116 -0.35 -2.76 14.99
N TRP A 117 -0.71 -3.07 13.74
CA TRP A 117 -2.12 -3.06 13.33
C TRP A 117 -2.94 -4.15 14.01
N SER A 118 -2.37 -5.31 14.31
CA SER A 118 -3.05 -6.37 15.06
C SER A 118 -3.37 -5.93 16.50
N HIS A 119 -2.44 -5.22 17.14
CA HIS A 119 -2.65 -4.64 18.47
C HIS A 119 -3.79 -3.63 18.45
N ARG A 120 -3.78 -2.70 17.49
CA ARG A 120 -4.85 -1.71 17.30
C ARG A 120 -6.20 -2.36 17.04
N ALA A 121 -6.24 -3.48 16.29
CA ALA A 121 -7.45 -4.25 16.08
C ALA A 121 -7.99 -4.84 17.39
N GLY A 122 -7.12 -5.42 18.22
CA GLY A 122 -7.48 -5.96 19.53
C GLY A 122 -8.01 -4.88 20.47
N GLU A 123 -7.36 -3.72 20.54
CA GLU A 123 -7.82 -2.58 21.33
C GLU A 123 -9.21 -2.08 20.87
N ALA A 124 -9.43 -1.97 19.56
CA ALA A 124 -10.70 -1.51 19.01
C ALA A 124 -11.85 -2.50 19.23
N ALA A 125 -11.56 -3.81 19.24
CA ALA A 125 -12.53 -4.87 19.49
C ALA A 125 -12.69 -5.25 20.97
N ALA A 126 -11.84 -4.72 21.86
CA ALA A 126 -11.66 -5.22 23.23
C ALA A 126 -11.34 -6.73 23.29
N GLU A 127 -10.53 -7.20 22.34
CA GLU A 127 -10.09 -8.59 22.18
C GLU A 127 -8.56 -8.69 22.28
N GLN A 128 -8.05 -9.92 22.44
CA GLN A 128 -6.61 -10.14 22.33
C GLN A 128 -6.14 -9.91 20.88
N PRO A 129 -4.98 -9.26 20.67
CA PRO A 129 -4.40 -9.11 19.35
C PRO A 129 -4.19 -10.47 18.68
N LEU A 130 -4.53 -10.56 17.40
CA LEU A 130 -4.29 -11.76 16.61
C LEU A 130 -2.80 -11.99 16.45
N VAL A 131 -2.31 -13.15 16.90
CA VAL A 131 -0.95 -13.60 16.62
C VAL A 131 -0.94 -14.18 15.21
N LEU A 132 -0.29 -13.48 14.29
CA LEU A 132 -0.17 -13.90 12.90
C LEU A 132 1.06 -14.81 12.71
N ASP A 133 0.86 -15.82 11.88
CA ASP A 133 1.92 -16.55 11.17
C ASP A 133 1.52 -16.64 9.69
N ASP A 134 2.41 -17.19 8.85
CA ASP A 134 2.16 -17.26 7.40
C ASP A 134 0.92 -18.10 7.06
N THR A 135 0.59 -19.10 7.86
CA THR A 135 -0.56 -19.99 7.61
C THR A 135 -1.87 -19.28 7.93
N ILE A 136 -1.94 -18.60 9.08
CA ILE A 136 -3.09 -17.83 9.52
C ILE A 136 -3.30 -16.64 8.57
N ALA A 137 -2.24 -15.87 8.30
CA ALA A 137 -2.32 -14.71 7.42
C ALA A 137 -2.76 -15.09 6.00
N ALA A 138 -2.21 -16.18 5.44
CA ALA A 138 -2.59 -16.64 4.11
C ALA A 138 -4.04 -17.12 4.05
N LYS A 139 -4.53 -17.79 5.10
CA LYS A 139 -5.93 -18.19 5.20
C LYS A 139 -6.87 -16.98 5.28
N GLU A 140 -6.58 -16.02 6.16
CA GLU A 140 -7.36 -14.78 6.29
C GLU A 140 -7.39 -14.00 4.96
N ALA A 141 -6.25 -13.92 4.28
CA ALA A 141 -6.18 -13.30 2.96
C ALA A 141 -6.96 -14.08 1.91
N PHE A 142 -6.91 -15.41 1.91
CA PHE A 142 -7.71 -16.23 1.01
C PHE A 142 -9.22 -16.02 1.21
N ASP A 143 -9.68 -16.02 2.47
CA ASP A 143 -11.08 -15.79 2.81
C ASP A 143 -11.53 -14.37 2.42
N ALA A 144 -10.68 -13.36 2.67
CA ALA A 144 -10.93 -11.98 2.23
C ALA A 144 -10.99 -11.88 0.69
N GLY A 145 -10.06 -12.53 -0.01
CA GLY A 145 -10.03 -12.58 -1.47
C GLY A 145 -11.32 -13.15 -2.05
N ARG A 146 -11.83 -14.26 -1.49
CA ARG A 146 -13.12 -14.84 -1.87
C ARG A 146 -14.29 -13.90 -1.61
N TRP A 147 -14.29 -13.21 -0.47
CA TRP A 147 -15.33 -12.23 -0.15
C TRP A 147 -15.34 -11.07 -1.15
N TYR A 148 -14.17 -10.54 -1.51
CA TYR A 148 -14.07 -9.47 -2.50
C TYR A 148 -14.47 -9.92 -3.92
N LEU A 149 -14.19 -11.16 -4.31
CA LEU A 149 -14.71 -11.73 -5.55
C LEU A 149 -16.23 -11.82 -5.56
N PHE A 150 -16.83 -12.28 -4.45
CA PHE A 150 -18.28 -12.34 -4.32
C PHE A 150 -18.94 -10.96 -4.42
N ASN A 151 -18.26 -9.91 -3.95
CA ASN A 151 -18.70 -8.52 -4.05
C ASN A 151 -18.20 -7.81 -5.33
N GLU A 152 -17.76 -8.57 -6.34
CA GLU A 152 -17.31 -8.08 -7.65
C GLU A 152 -16.13 -7.10 -7.61
N ASN A 153 -15.42 -7.00 -6.48
CA ASN A 153 -14.23 -6.18 -6.35
C ASN A 153 -12.98 -6.98 -6.69
N ARG A 154 -12.80 -7.23 -7.99
CA ARG A 154 -11.70 -8.04 -8.52
C ARG A 154 -10.32 -7.47 -8.19
N ALA A 155 -10.16 -6.15 -8.24
CA ALA A 155 -8.87 -5.49 -7.99
C ALA A 155 -8.37 -5.75 -6.57
N VAL A 156 -9.24 -5.63 -5.56
CA VAL A 156 -8.87 -5.93 -4.18
C VAL A 156 -8.69 -7.43 -3.95
N ALA A 157 -9.52 -8.26 -4.58
CA ALA A 157 -9.36 -9.71 -4.52
C ALA A 157 -7.99 -10.17 -5.06
N GLU A 158 -7.52 -9.61 -6.17
CA GLU A 158 -6.19 -9.91 -6.73
C GLU A 158 -5.06 -9.61 -5.74
N ILE A 159 -5.16 -8.54 -4.95
CA ILE A 159 -4.16 -8.20 -3.92
C ILE A 159 -4.08 -9.32 -2.87
N TYR A 160 -5.23 -9.69 -2.30
CA TYR A 160 -5.28 -10.70 -1.23
C TYR A 160 -4.90 -12.10 -1.74
N LEU A 161 -5.47 -12.52 -2.87
CA LEU A 161 -5.16 -13.82 -3.46
C LEU A 161 -3.70 -13.90 -3.91
N GLY A 162 -3.16 -12.81 -4.46
CA GLY A 162 -1.74 -12.66 -4.76
C GLY A 162 -0.89 -12.92 -3.53
N LEU A 163 -1.07 -12.13 -2.48
CA LEU A 163 -0.28 -12.25 -1.26
C LEU A 163 -0.37 -13.65 -0.62
N ALA A 164 -1.57 -14.24 -0.55
CA ALA A 164 -1.74 -15.60 -0.05
C ALA A 164 -1.10 -16.65 -0.96
N ALA A 165 -1.17 -16.48 -2.29
CA ALA A 165 -0.55 -17.41 -3.22
C ALA A 165 0.98 -17.41 -3.11
N HIS A 166 1.60 -16.25 -2.84
CA HIS A 166 3.04 -16.13 -2.66
C HIS A 166 3.57 -16.88 -1.43
N THR A 167 2.74 -17.13 -0.40
CA THR A 167 3.12 -17.98 0.74
C THR A 167 2.97 -19.47 0.46
N GLY A 168 2.49 -19.84 -0.73
CA GLY A 168 2.25 -21.23 -1.12
C GLY A 168 0.81 -21.71 -0.89
N HIS A 169 -0.14 -20.82 -0.56
CA HIS A 169 -1.53 -21.22 -0.37
C HIS A 169 -2.18 -21.69 -1.69
N ALA A 170 -2.29 -23.02 -1.85
CA ALA A 170 -2.70 -23.66 -3.10
C ALA A 170 -4.06 -23.17 -3.65
N GLY A 171 -5.05 -23.00 -2.77
CA GLY A 171 -6.37 -22.48 -3.16
C GLY A 171 -6.34 -21.02 -3.61
N ALA A 172 -5.43 -20.21 -3.04
CA ALA A 172 -5.32 -18.81 -3.41
C ALA A 172 -4.66 -18.67 -4.77
N ALA A 173 -3.61 -19.46 -5.03
CA ALA A 173 -2.98 -19.57 -6.34
C ALA A 173 -3.98 -20.03 -7.41
N PHE A 174 -4.84 -21.01 -7.11
CA PHE A 174 -5.86 -21.47 -8.05
C PHE A 174 -6.89 -20.36 -8.38
N LEU A 175 -7.48 -19.75 -7.36
CA LEU A 175 -8.46 -18.66 -7.57
C LEU A 175 -7.83 -17.46 -8.28
N LEU A 176 -6.57 -17.11 -7.95
CA LEU A 176 -5.85 -16.07 -8.67
C LEU A 176 -5.68 -16.43 -10.15
N GLY A 177 -5.39 -17.71 -10.45
CA GLY A 177 -5.38 -18.23 -11.81
C GLY A 177 -6.69 -17.97 -12.54
N GLU A 178 -7.83 -18.32 -11.94
CA GLU A 178 -9.16 -18.09 -12.54
C GLU A 178 -9.45 -16.58 -12.74
N VAL A 179 -9.07 -15.77 -11.75
CA VAL A 179 -9.19 -14.31 -11.81
C VAL A 179 -8.26 -13.70 -12.86
N LEU A 180 -7.18 -14.34 -13.25
CA LEU A 180 -6.33 -13.85 -14.33
C LEU A 180 -6.82 -14.34 -15.70
N GLU A 181 -7.28 -15.59 -15.77
CA GLU A 181 -7.88 -16.21 -16.95
C GLU A 181 -9.08 -15.39 -17.45
N ALA A 182 -10.03 -15.09 -16.56
CA ALA A 182 -11.19 -14.28 -16.90
C ALA A 182 -10.84 -12.79 -17.17
N SER A 183 -9.61 -12.35 -16.89
CA SER A 183 -9.07 -11.03 -17.29
C SER A 183 -8.26 -11.11 -18.59
N GLN A 184 -8.27 -12.26 -19.28
CA GLN A 184 -7.46 -12.52 -20.49
C GLN A 184 -5.95 -12.42 -20.25
N ARG A 185 -5.48 -12.53 -18.99
CA ARG A 185 -4.06 -12.57 -18.61
C ARG A 185 -3.57 -14.01 -18.54
N ILE A 186 -3.71 -14.73 -19.66
CA ILE A 186 -3.56 -16.19 -19.73
C ILE A 186 -2.18 -16.67 -19.24
N GLU A 187 -1.09 -15.99 -19.60
CA GLU A 187 0.24 -16.41 -19.17
C GLU A 187 0.54 -16.18 -17.70
N GLU A 188 -0.16 -15.23 -17.09
CA GLU A 188 -0.11 -15.06 -15.63
C GLU A 188 -0.95 -16.15 -14.96
N ALA A 189 -2.15 -16.42 -15.49
CA ALA A 189 -3.01 -17.49 -15.01
C ALA A 189 -2.30 -18.85 -15.03
N ARG A 190 -1.62 -19.18 -16.12
CA ARG A 190 -0.84 -20.41 -16.28
C ARG A 190 0.19 -20.59 -15.17
N ARG A 191 0.94 -19.53 -14.84
CA ARG A 191 1.94 -19.55 -13.77
C ARG A 191 1.31 -19.86 -12.42
N TRP A 192 0.17 -19.24 -12.12
CA TRP A 192 -0.53 -19.47 -10.86
C TRP A 192 -1.23 -20.82 -10.78
N PHE A 193 -1.77 -21.34 -11.88
CA PHE A 193 -2.26 -22.72 -11.92
C PHE A 193 -1.14 -23.73 -11.71
N LEU A 194 0.04 -23.50 -12.30
CA LEU A 194 1.21 -24.33 -12.02
C LEU A 194 1.58 -24.27 -10.53
N THR A 195 1.65 -23.08 -9.93
CA THR A 195 1.90 -22.93 -8.47
C THR A 195 0.85 -23.64 -7.63
N ALA A 196 -0.42 -23.57 -8.01
CA ALA A 196 -1.50 -24.26 -7.31
C ALA A 196 -1.34 -25.78 -7.39
N GLU A 197 -0.99 -26.31 -8.57
CA GLU A 197 -0.72 -27.74 -8.78
C GLU A 197 0.48 -28.21 -7.96
N THR A 198 1.60 -27.48 -7.98
CA THR A 198 2.80 -27.83 -7.20
C THR A 198 2.52 -27.84 -5.70
N ASN A 199 1.57 -27.00 -5.25
CA ASN A 199 1.17 -26.91 -3.85
C ASN A 199 -0.02 -27.84 -3.50
N GLY A 200 -0.45 -28.71 -4.43
CA GLY A 200 -1.40 -29.79 -4.18
C GLY A 200 -2.88 -29.46 -4.45
N HIS A 201 -3.19 -28.41 -5.22
CA HIS A 201 -4.57 -28.14 -5.62
C HIS A 201 -5.06 -29.15 -6.67
N SER A 202 -6.06 -29.96 -6.32
CA SER A 202 -6.52 -31.11 -7.11
C SER A 202 -7.03 -30.76 -8.51
N GLU A 203 -7.59 -29.57 -8.70
CA GLU A 203 -8.15 -29.13 -9.99
C GLU A 203 -7.16 -28.34 -10.87
N ALA A 204 -6.02 -27.95 -10.32
CA ALA A 204 -5.10 -27.03 -10.99
C ALA A 204 -4.48 -27.65 -12.24
N GLY A 205 -4.04 -28.92 -12.19
CA GLY A 205 -3.46 -29.61 -13.35
C GLY A 205 -4.44 -29.71 -14.53
N LYS A 206 -5.74 -29.98 -14.25
CA LYS A 206 -6.78 -30.02 -15.30
C LYS A 206 -6.96 -28.66 -15.97
N ARG A 207 -7.00 -27.57 -15.19
CA ARG A 207 -7.12 -26.22 -15.73
C ARG A 207 -5.87 -25.81 -16.48
N LEU A 208 -4.68 -26.17 -15.99
CA LEU A 208 -3.41 -25.91 -16.66
C LEU A 208 -3.35 -26.58 -18.03
N SER A 209 -3.68 -27.87 -18.14
CA SER A 209 -3.73 -28.57 -19.43
C SER A 209 -4.71 -27.93 -20.42
N ALA A 210 -5.82 -27.37 -19.94
CA ALA A 210 -6.81 -26.72 -20.80
C ALA A 210 -6.33 -25.39 -21.40
N LEU A 211 -5.28 -24.79 -20.82
CA LEU A 211 -4.67 -23.55 -21.30
C LEU A 211 -3.44 -23.79 -22.20
N GLU A 212 -2.96 -25.03 -22.32
CA GLU A 212 -1.86 -25.35 -23.23
C GLU A 212 -2.38 -25.35 -24.68
N PRO A 213 -1.72 -24.65 -25.61
CA PRO A 213 -2.08 -24.75 -27.02
C PRO A 213 -1.84 -26.19 -27.49
N CYS A 214 -2.86 -26.79 -28.13
CA CYS A 214 -2.78 -28.11 -28.77
C CYS A 214 -1.68 -28.19 -29.83
#